data_AF-A5DFI4-F1
#
_entry.id   AF-A5DFI4-F1
#
_cell.length_a   1.000
_cell.length_b   1.000
_cell.length_c   1.000
_cell.angle_alpha   90.00
_cell.angle_beta   90.00
_cell.angle_gamma   90.00
#
_symmetry.space_group_name_H-M   'P 1'
#
loop_
_entity.id
_entity.type
_entity.pdbx_description
1 polymer ?
#
loop_
_entity_poly.entity_id
_entity_poly.type
_entity_poly.pdbx_seq_one_letter_code
_entity_poly.pdbx_strand_id
1 'polypeptide(L)'
;MSFSSQSSKSSAESTLQKFLSGIVPVEAVQAGKARSQSKAQSVNNQLKTRALSADEVRRLQKKAKLKQQRKLKKQQEEAKKVNKLAKHQIIKSHKENNELTVEEEKYLNKIVKRNANSLSRLSEIEDYELKSELESLQEEILAAQRKSNKKTKQKSKKDFNEKLKRGKISYPGLTPGLAPVGLDDDDEDSD
;
A
#
# COMPACT_ATOMS: atom_id res chain seq x y z
N MET A 1 -22.98 -7.49 14.52
CA MET A 1 -21.77 -6.66 14.77
C MET A 1 -21.43 -6.77 16.25
N SER A 2 -20.33 -7.40 16.61
CA SER A 2 -19.86 -7.47 18.01
C SER A 2 -18.71 -6.50 18.21
N PHE A 3 -18.78 -5.64 19.23
CA PHE A 3 -17.66 -4.77 19.59
C PHE A 3 -16.52 -5.62 20.18
N SER A 4 -15.28 -5.35 19.77
CA SER A 4 -14.10 -6.07 20.25
C SER A 4 -13.70 -5.70 21.68
N SER A 5 -14.22 -4.59 22.22
CA SER A 5 -13.96 -4.17 23.60
C SER A 5 -15.17 -3.46 24.20
N GLN A 6 -15.29 -3.56 25.53
CA GLN A 6 -16.31 -2.85 26.30
C GLN A 6 -16.18 -1.32 26.16
N SER A 7 -14.96 -0.81 25.94
CA SER A 7 -14.72 0.61 25.68
C SER A 7 -15.25 1.06 24.32
N SER A 8 -15.14 0.23 23.28
CA SER A 8 -15.74 0.50 21.99
C SER A 8 -17.27 0.48 22.08
N LYS A 9 -17.83 -0.46 22.85
CA LYS A 9 -19.27 -0.53 23.12
C LYS A 9 -19.79 0.73 23.83
N SER A 10 -19.15 1.14 24.92
CA SER A 10 -19.57 2.35 25.67
C SER A 10 -19.35 3.64 24.87
N SER A 11 -18.31 3.72 24.04
CA SER A 11 -18.11 4.84 23.12
C SER A 11 -19.22 4.91 22.06
N ALA A 12 -19.67 3.76 21.54
CA ALA A 12 -20.78 3.71 20.60
C ALA A 12 -22.11 4.09 21.27
N GLU A 13 -22.39 3.54 22.45
CA GLU A 13 -23.59 3.87 23.25
C GLU A 13 -23.66 5.35 23.60
N SER A 14 -22.55 5.95 24.05
CA SER A 14 -22.51 7.40 24.34
C SER A 14 -22.69 8.27 23.10
N THR A 15 -22.26 7.80 21.93
CA THR A 15 -22.50 8.49 20.65
C THR A 15 -23.96 8.39 20.23
N LEU A 16 -24.58 7.22 20.39
CA LEU A 16 -26.01 7.02 20.15
C LEU A 16 -26.87 7.84 21.10
N GLN A 17 -26.53 7.89 22.39
CA GLN A 17 -27.26 8.67 23.37
C GLN A 17 -27.24 10.17 23.04
N LYS A 18 -26.09 10.71 22.58
CA LYS A 18 -25.97 12.10 22.10
C LYS A 18 -26.80 12.36 20.84
N PHE A 19 -26.85 11.41 19.92
CA PHE A 19 -27.67 11.51 18.72
C PHE A 19 -29.17 11.50 19.06
N LEU A 20 -29.60 10.57 19.91
CA LEU A 20 -30.99 10.43 20.32
C LEU A 20 -31.46 11.64 21.13
N SER A 21 -30.63 12.21 22.01
CA SER A 21 -30.96 13.42 22.76
C SER A 21 -31.18 14.65 21.86
N GLY A 22 -30.67 14.64 20.63
CA GLY A 22 -30.91 15.72 19.66
C GLY A 22 -32.17 15.55 18.83
N ILE A 23 -32.72 14.34 18.72
CA ILE A 23 -33.86 14.00 17.85
C ILE A 23 -35.16 13.89 18.64
N VAL A 24 -35.08 13.32 19.85
CA VAL A 24 -36.23 13.18 20.74
C VAL A 24 -35.91 13.99 22.00
N PRO A 25 -36.73 15.00 22.35
CA PRO A 25 -36.65 15.66 23.65
C PRO A 25 -37.20 14.69 24.70
N VAL A 26 -36.50 13.59 24.91
CA VAL A 26 -36.73 12.75 26.10
C VAL A 26 -36.12 13.55 27.23
N GLU A 27 -36.95 13.96 28.19
CA GLU A 27 -36.52 14.47 29.49
C GLU A 27 -35.33 13.60 29.93
N ALA A 28 -34.15 14.20 29.94
CA ALA A 28 -32.91 13.48 30.22
C ALA A 28 -33.04 12.95 31.64
N VAL A 29 -33.53 11.70 31.76
CA VAL A 29 -33.58 10.93 32.99
C VAL A 29 -32.19 11.07 33.57
N GLN A 30 -32.14 11.77 34.70
CA GLN A 30 -30.94 12.33 35.32
C GLN A 30 -29.80 11.33 35.21
N ALA A 31 -29.01 11.44 34.14
CA ALA A 31 -27.85 10.60 33.93
C ALA A 31 -26.91 11.01 35.04
N GLY A 32 -26.86 10.18 36.08
CA GLY A 32 -26.31 10.53 37.37
C GLY A 32 -25.01 11.28 37.18
N LYS A 33 -24.95 12.51 37.71
CA LYS A 33 -23.83 13.45 37.61
C LYS A 33 -22.52 12.67 37.60
N ALA A 34 -22.01 12.34 36.41
CA ALA A 34 -20.73 11.72 36.28
C ALA A 34 -19.78 12.77 36.84
N ARG A 35 -19.22 12.50 38.03
CA ARG A 35 -18.27 13.39 38.69
C ARG A 35 -17.30 13.83 37.59
N SER A 36 -17.27 15.13 37.33
CA SER A 36 -16.40 15.74 36.33
C SER A 36 -14.97 15.37 36.71
N GLN A 37 -14.49 14.24 36.18
CA GLN A 37 -13.11 13.85 36.33
C GLN A 37 -12.32 14.95 35.65
N SER A 38 -11.36 15.53 36.36
CA SER A 38 -10.52 16.55 35.74
C SER A 38 -9.91 15.97 34.47
N LYS A 39 -9.69 16.80 33.44
CA LYS A 39 -9.07 16.33 32.18
C LYS A 39 -7.80 15.52 32.48
N ALA A 40 -7.01 15.93 33.48
CA ALA A 40 -5.84 15.19 33.94
C ALA A 40 -6.16 13.78 34.49
N GLN A 41 -7.24 13.61 35.26
CA GLN A 41 -7.67 12.33 35.79
C GLN A 41 -8.16 11.38 34.69
N SER A 42 -8.85 11.92 33.67
CA SER A 42 -9.24 11.15 32.49
C SER A 42 -8.02 10.67 31.68
N VAL A 43 -7.00 11.52 31.53
CA VAL A 43 -5.72 11.17 30.90
C VAL A 43 -5.00 10.09 31.71
N ASN A 44 -4.92 10.23 33.03
CA ASN A 44 -4.28 9.23 33.90
C ASN A 44 -4.98 7.86 33.81
N ASN A 45 -6.32 7.83 33.79
CA ASN A 45 -7.08 6.59 33.64
C ASN A 45 -6.87 5.95 32.25
N GLN A 46 -6.77 6.76 31.19
CA GLN A 46 -6.42 6.27 29.86
C GLN A 46 -4.98 5.74 29.80
N LEU A 47 -4.03 6.37 30.49
CA LEU A 47 -2.64 5.89 30.59
C LEU A 47 -2.55 4.57 31.37
N LYS A 48 -3.31 4.43 32.46
CA LYS A 48 -3.37 3.19 33.25
C LYS A 48 -4.03 2.04 32.50
N THR A 49 -5.15 2.28 31.82
CA THR A 49 -5.83 1.24 31.03
C THR A 49 -5.10 0.87 29.75
N ARG A 50 -4.24 1.77 29.23
CA ARG A 50 -3.31 1.52 28.13
C ARG A 50 -1.90 1.20 28.62
N ALA A 51 -1.70 0.90 29.90
CA ALA A 51 -0.41 0.47 30.40
C ALA A 51 -0.08 -0.86 29.70
N LEU A 52 0.69 -0.76 28.63
CA LEU A 52 1.15 -1.88 27.84
C LEU A 52 1.90 -2.83 28.77
N SER A 53 1.70 -4.14 28.57
CA SER A 53 2.52 -5.13 29.27
C SER A 53 4.00 -4.91 28.95
N ALA A 54 4.90 -5.29 29.87
CA ALA A 54 6.34 -5.15 29.66
C ALA A 54 6.81 -5.79 28.32
N ASP A 55 6.18 -6.91 27.95
CA ASP A 55 6.42 -7.60 26.68
C ASP A 55 5.95 -6.82 25.45
N GLU A 56 4.80 -6.15 25.52
CA GLU A 56 4.32 -5.27 24.45
C GLU A 56 5.24 -4.06 24.26
N VAL A 57 5.70 -3.45 25.36
CA VAL A 57 6.68 -2.36 25.32
C VAL A 57 7.97 -2.83 24.65
N ARG A 58 8.49 -4.00 25.03
CA ARG A 58 9.69 -4.60 24.43
C ARG A 58 9.50 -4.87 22.92
N ARG A 59 8.34 -5.40 22.52
CA ARG A 59 8.01 -5.64 21.09
C ARG A 59 7.92 -4.34 20.31
N LEU A 60 7.30 -3.29 20.87
CA LEU A 60 7.21 -1.98 20.23
C LEU A 60 8.59 -1.32 20.10
N GLN A 61 9.43 -1.38 21.14
CA GLN A 61 10.81 -0.90 21.09
C GLN A 61 11.65 -1.64 20.05
N LYS A 62 11.53 -2.98 19.96
CA LYS A 62 12.22 -3.78 18.92
C LYS A 62 11.76 -3.39 17.51
N LYS A 63 10.46 -3.20 17.29
CA LYS A 63 9.91 -2.73 16.01
C LYS A 63 10.39 -1.32 15.66
N ALA A 64 10.42 -0.40 16.64
CA ALA A 64 10.92 0.96 16.45
C ALA A 64 12.41 0.97 16.10
N LYS A 65 13.24 0.19 16.81
CA LYS A 65 14.67 0.01 16.52
C LYS A 65 14.90 -0.55 15.12
N LEU A 66 14.16 -1.58 14.72
CA LEU A 66 14.26 -2.15 13.38
C LEU A 66 13.88 -1.14 12.30
N LYS A 67 12.83 -0.33 12.51
CA LYS A 67 12.43 0.74 11.59
C LYS A 67 13.51 1.82 11.47
N GLN A 68 14.14 2.20 12.58
CA GLN A 68 15.25 3.14 12.61
C GLN A 68 16.48 2.58 11.88
N GLN A 69 16.85 1.32 12.13
CA GLN A 69 17.96 0.67 11.44
C GLN A 69 17.73 0.57 9.93
N ARG A 70 16.51 0.27 9.48
CA ARG A 70 16.14 0.27 8.06
C ARG A 70 16.32 1.66 7.43
N LYS A 71 15.91 2.73 8.12
CA LYS A 71 16.12 4.11 7.65
C LYS A 71 17.60 4.45 7.54
N LEU A 72 18.40 4.12 8.56
CA LEU A 72 19.85 4.35 8.57
C LEU A 72 20.54 3.57 7.44
N LYS A 73 20.16 2.31 7.22
CA LYS A 73 20.69 1.49 6.12
C LYS A 73 20.38 2.11 4.76
N LYS A 74 19.14 2.58 4.55
CA LYS A 74 18.74 3.27 3.32
C LYS A 74 19.55 4.55 3.09
N GLN A 75 19.72 5.39 4.12
CA GLN A 75 20.53 6.60 4.04
C GLN A 75 22.00 6.29 3.74
N GLN A 76 22.57 5.24 4.34
CA GLN A 76 23.93 4.79 4.05
C GLN A 76 24.08 4.29 2.61
N GLU A 77 23.08 3.59 2.07
CA GLU A 77 23.07 3.15 0.67
C GLU A 77 22.98 4.34 -0.30
N GLU A 78 22.13 5.32 -0.01
CA GLU A 78 22.01 6.57 -0.78
C GLU A 78 23.32 7.36 -0.75
N ALA A 79 23.93 7.56 0.42
CA ALA A 79 25.22 8.23 0.56
C ALA A 79 26.34 7.52 -0.21
N LYS A 80 26.36 6.18 -0.20
CA LYS A 80 27.31 5.38 -0.99
C LYS A 80 27.11 5.58 -2.49
N LYS A 81 25.86 5.66 -2.97
CA LYS A 81 25.56 5.93 -4.39
C LYS A 81 26.04 7.32 -4.79
N VAL A 82 25.75 8.34 -4.00
CA VAL A 82 26.21 9.72 -4.25
C VAL A 82 27.74 9.79 -4.26
N ASN A 83 28.41 9.20 -3.27
CA ASN A 83 29.88 9.16 -3.23
C ASN A 83 30.47 8.44 -4.46
N LYS A 84 29.85 7.32 -4.89
CA LYS A 84 30.27 6.60 -6.10
C LYS A 84 30.10 7.44 -7.36
N LEU A 85 29.00 8.17 -7.49
CA LEU A 85 28.76 9.06 -8.63
C LEU A 85 29.77 10.21 -8.66
N ALA A 86 30.01 10.85 -7.51
CA ALA A 86 31.01 11.92 -7.40
C ALA A 86 32.42 11.41 -7.77
N LYS A 87 32.84 10.26 -7.22
CA LYS A 87 34.12 9.62 -7.58
C LYS A 87 34.19 9.28 -9.07
N HIS A 88 33.10 8.77 -9.64
CA HIS A 88 33.06 8.45 -11.06
C HIS A 88 33.22 9.71 -11.93
N GLN A 89 32.58 10.82 -11.56
CA GLN A 89 32.71 12.08 -12.29
C GLN A 89 34.16 12.60 -12.23
N ILE A 90 34.80 12.59 -11.06
CA ILE A 90 36.20 12.99 -10.89
C ILE A 90 37.15 12.12 -11.73
N ILE A 91 37.00 10.79 -11.62
CA ILE A 91 37.83 9.86 -12.40
C ILE A 91 37.58 10.02 -13.90
N LYS A 92 36.34 10.30 -14.31
CA LYS A 92 36.00 10.55 -15.70
C LYS A 92 36.69 11.83 -16.21
N SER A 93 36.67 12.93 -15.45
CA SER A 93 37.39 14.14 -15.83
C SER A 93 38.90 13.94 -15.87
N HIS A 94 39.49 13.24 -14.90
CA HIS A 94 40.93 12.95 -14.92
C HIS A 94 41.31 12.05 -16.11
N LYS A 95 40.44 11.10 -16.47
CA LYS A 95 40.64 10.25 -17.65
C LYS A 95 40.56 11.03 -18.96
N GLU A 96 39.59 11.95 -19.09
CA GLU A 96 39.48 12.82 -20.27
C GLU A 96 40.70 13.75 -20.41
N ASN A 97 41.25 14.21 -19.29
CA ASN A 97 42.46 15.06 -19.27
C ASN A 97 43.78 14.27 -19.34
N ASN A 98 43.75 12.92 -19.33
CA ASN A 98 44.92 12.05 -19.17
C ASN A 98 45.74 12.28 -17.89
N GLU A 99 45.13 12.84 -16.84
CA GLU A 99 45.73 13.10 -15.52
C GLU A 99 45.35 12.01 -14.50
N LEU A 100 45.23 10.77 -14.96
CA LEU A 100 44.78 9.68 -14.10
C LEU A 100 45.86 9.33 -13.07
N THR A 101 45.51 9.41 -11.79
CA THR A 101 46.45 9.03 -10.72
C THR A 101 46.60 7.50 -10.67
N VAL A 102 47.77 6.99 -10.29
CA VAL A 102 48.04 5.53 -10.15
C VAL A 102 47.00 4.84 -9.26
N GLU A 103 46.53 5.53 -8.21
CA GLU A 103 45.48 5.03 -7.32
C GLU A 103 44.12 4.90 -8.03
N GLU A 104 43.78 5.84 -8.90
CA GLU A 104 42.53 5.86 -9.67
C GLU A 104 42.53 4.77 -10.75
N GLU A 105 43.67 4.56 -11.42
CA GLU A 105 43.84 3.47 -12.36
C GLU A 105 43.69 2.11 -11.68
N LYS A 106 44.35 1.92 -10.53
CA LYS A 106 44.22 0.70 -9.72
C LYS A 106 42.77 0.47 -9.27
N TYR A 107 42.08 1.54 -8.88
CA TYR A 107 40.66 1.48 -8.53
C TYR A 107 39.79 1.09 -9.73
N LEU A 108 40.03 1.67 -10.91
CA LEU A 108 39.32 1.35 -12.14
C LEU A 108 39.53 -0.12 -12.54
N ASN A 109 40.79 -0.59 -12.55
CA ASN A 109 41.14 -1.98 -12.82
C ASN A 109 40.46 -2.94 -11.82
N LYS A 110 40.38 -2.57 -10.54
CA LYS A 110 39.65 -3.33 -9.52
C LYS A 110 38.13 -3.39 -9.80
N ILE A 111 37.54 -2.30 -10.29
CA ILE A 111 36.12 -2.27 -10.67
C ILE A 111 35.89 -3.17 -11.90
N VAL A 112 36.72 -3.02 -12.93
CA VAL A 112 36.62 -3.81 -14.17
C VAL A 112 36.70 -5.31 -13.84
N LYS A 113 37.68 -5.73 -13.06
CA LYS A 113 37.82 -7.13 -12.62
C LYS A 113 36.59 -7.62 -11.84
N ARG A 114 36.07 -6.82 -10.92
CA ARG A 114 34.85 -7.19 -10.16
C ARG A 114 33.64 -7.32 -11.08
N ASN A 115 33.46 -6.40 -12.02
CA ASN A 115 32.32 -6.41 -12.94
C ASN A 115 32.42 -7.61 -13.90
N ALA A 116 33.61 -7.89 -14.44
CA ALA A 116 33.86 -9.07 -15.26
C ALA A 116 33.52 -10.37 -14.50
N ASN A 117 33.99 -10.50 -13.25
CA ASN A 117 33.67 -11.66 -12.41
C ASN A 117 32.18 -11.75 -12.02
N SER A 118 31.48 -10.60 -11.94
CA SER A 118 30.04 -10.60 -11.65
C SER A 118 29.24 -11.04 -12.87
N LEU A 119 29.68 -10.63 -14.07
CA LEU A 119 29.10 -11.08 -15.33
C LEU A 119 29.34 -12.57 -15.56
N SER A 120 30.54 -13.08 -15.29
CA SER A 120 30.83 -14.52 -15.44
C SER A 120 29.98 -15.38 -14.52
N ARG A 121 29.76 -14.95 -13.27
CA ARG A 121 28.85 -15.64 -12.34
C ARG A 121 27.40 -15.63 -12.80
N LEU A 122 26.94 -14.55 -13.43
CA LEU A 122 25.58 -14.48 -13.97
C LEU A 122 25.42 -15.43 -15.16
N SER A 123 26.44 -15.60 -16.00
CA SER A 123 26.42 -16.61 -17.07
C SER A 123 26.55 -18.05 -16.57
N GLU A 124 27.21 -18.26 -15.41
CA GLU A 124 27.35 -19.59 -14.80
C GLU A 124 26.07 -20.06 -14.07
N ILE A 125 25.12 -19.16 -13.77
CA ILE A 125 23.80 -19.56 -13.26
C ILE A 125 22.92 -19.97 -14.46
N GLU A 126 23.38 -21.00 -15.18
CA GLU A 126 22.52 -21.95 -15.90
C GLU A 126 22.25 -23.12 -14.95
N ASP A 127 21.85 -22.80 -13.72
CA ASP A 127 21.41 -23.81 -12.76
C ASP A 127 20.04 -24.32 -13.23
N TYR A 128 20.08 -25.46 -13.91
CA TYR A 128 18.93 -26.15 -14.49
C TYR A 128 17.83 -26.37 -13.45
N GLU A 129 18.19 -26.58 -12.18
CA GLU A 129 17.23 -26.75 -11.08
C GLU A 129 16.50 -25.44 -10.77
N LEU A 130 17.24 -24.33 -10.67
CA LEU A 130 16.69 -22.99 -10.47
C LEU A 130 15.80 -22.55 -11.64
N LYS A 131 16.17 -22.90 -12.88
CA LYS A 131 15.34 -22.63 -14.06
C LYS A 131 14.02 -23.40 -14.00
N SER A 132 14.05 -24.68 -13.60
CA SER A 132 12.85 -25.50 -13.42
C SER A 132 11.95 -24.97 -12.31
N GLU A 133 12.50 -24.56 -11.17
CA GLU A 133 11.72 -23.94 -10.08
C GLU A 133 11.07 -22.63 -10.52
N LEU A 134 11.81 -21.81 -11.28
CA LEU A 134 11.35 -20.52 -11.78
C LEU A 134 10.27 -20.68 -12.85
N GLU A 135 10.39 -21.67 -13.73
CA GLU A 135 9.33 -22.06 -14.69
C GLU A 135 8.05 -22.52 -13.94
N SER A 136 8.18 -23.37 -12.92
CA SER A 136 7.04 -23.80 -12.09
C SER A 136 6.35 -22.61 -11.39
N LEU A 137 7.12 -21.70 -10.82
CA LEU A 137 6.60 -20.48 -10.18
C LEU A 137 5.91 -19.56 -11.18
N GLN A 138 6.46 -19.44 -12.39
CA GLN A 138 5.88 -18.65 -13.47
C GLN A 138 4.52 -19.22 -13.89
N GLU A 139 4.39 -20.54 -14.01
CA GLU A 139 3.12 -21.20 -14.29
C GLU A 139 2.08 -20.96 -13.19
N GLU A 140 2.48 -21.04 -11.92
CA GLU A 140 1.62 -20.76 -10.78
C GLU A 140 1.10 -19.31 -10.80
N ILE A 141 1.98 -18.35 -11.03
CA ILE A 141 1.62 -16.92 -11.12
C ILE A 141 0.66 -16.67 -12.28
N LEU A 142 0.90 -17.26 -13.45
CA LEU A 142 0.01 -17.14 -14.60
C LEU A 142 -1.37 -17.75 -14.32
N ALA A 143 -1.44 -18.89 -13.64
CA ALA A 143 -2.69 -19.51 -13.22
C ALA A 143 -3.47 -18.62 -12.22
N ALA A 144 -2.78 -18.02 -11.25
CA ALA A 144 -3.36 -17.09 -10.28
C ALA A 144 -3.90 -15.81 -10.96
N GLN A 145 -3.14 -15.25 -11.91
CA GLN A 145 -3.53 -14.06 -12.66
C GLN A 145 -4.74 -14.32 -13.58
N ARG A 146 -4.81 -15.50 -14.20
CA ARG A 146 -6.00 -15.91 -14.98
C ARG A 146 -7.25 -16.01 -14.09
N LYS A 147 -7.12 -16.55 -12.87
CA LYS A 147 -8.22 -16.64 -11.88
C LYS A 147 -8.69 -15.28 -11.37
N SER A 148 -7.78 -14.33 -11.14
CA SER A 148 -8.14 -12.98 -10.66
C SER A 148 -8.83 -12.14 -11.75
N ASN A 149 -8.34 -12.21 -13.00
CA ASN A 149 -8.90 -11.46 -14.12
C ASN A 149 -10.32 -11.90 -14.52
N LYS A 150 -10.68 -13.17 -14.31
CA LYS A 150 -12.04 -13.67 -14.61
C LYS A 150 -13.09 -13.07 -13.67
N LYS A 151 -12.73 -12.85 -12.38
CA LYS A 151 -13.64 -12.27 -11.38
C LYS A 151 -13.82 -10.75 -11.54
N THR A 152 -12.75 -10.03 -11.91
CA THR A 152 -12.83 -8.57 -12.12
C THR A 152 -13.61 -8.19 -13.37
N LYS A 153 -13.43 -8.91 -14.49
CA LYS A 153 -14.19 -8.65 -15.74
C LYS A 153 -15.70 -8.88 -15.61
N GLN A 154 -16.14 -9.84 -14.79
CA GLN A 154 -17.58 -10.05 -14.58
C GLN A 154 -18.22 -8.95 -13.73
N LYS A 155 -17.50 -8.41 -12.74
CA LYS A 155 -18.00 -7.28 -11.93
C LYS A 155 -18.04 -5.99 -12.75
N SER A 156 -17.00 -5.69 -13.52
CA SER A 156 -16.97 -4.46 -14.31
C SER A 156 -18.05 -4.40 -15.40
N LYS A 157 -18.38 -5.53 -16.04
CA LYS A 157 -19.50 -5.59 -17.00
C LYS A 157 -20.86 -5.36 -16.33
N LYS A 158 -21.08 -5.91 -15.13
CA LYS A 158 -22.30 -5.67 -14.36
C LYS A 158 -22.42 -4.21 -13.92
N ASP A 159 -21.33 -3.64 -13.39
CA ASP A 159 -21.27 -2.25 -12.97
C ASP A 159 -21.44 -1.28 -14.15
N PHE A 160 -20.90 -1.61 -15.32
CA PHE A 160 -21.06 -0.81 -16.54
C PHE A 160 -22.52 -0.84 -17.04
N ASN A 161 -23.13 -2.02 -17.13
CA ASN A 161 -24.53 -2.16 -17.55
C ASN A 161 -25.49 -1.46 -16.59
N GLU A 162 -25.24 -1.50 -15.28
CA GLU A 162 -26.06 -0.79 -14.29
C GLU A 162 -25.93 0.73 -14.43
N LYS A 163 -24.73 1.24 -14.71
CA LYS A 163 -24.52 2.68 -14.95
C LYS A 163 -25.15 3.14 -16.28
N LEU A 164 -25.16 2.29 -17.30
CA LEU A 164 -25.84 2.54 -18.57
C LEU A 164 -27.36 2.67 -18.35
N LYS A 165 -27.98 1.69 -17.66
CA LYS A 165 -29.43 1.72 -17.33
C LYS A 165 -29.84 2.92 -16.49
N ARG A 166 -28.96 3.38 -15.58
CA ARG A 166 -29.20 4.57 -14.75
C ARG A 166 -28.93 5.89 -15.50
N GLY A 167 -28.55 5.86 -16.78
CA GLY A 167 -28.24 7.05 -17.57
C GLY A 167 -26.99 7.81 -17.12
N LYS A 168 -26.11 7.20 -16.30
CA LYS A 168 -24.87 7.84 -15.82
C LYS A 168 -23.75 7.81 -16.85
N ILE A 169 -23.82 6.88 -17.80
CA ILE A 169 -22.87 6.70 -18.89
C ILE A 169 -23.71 6.51 -20.16
N SER A 170 -23.52 7.36 -21.17
CA SER A 170 -24.11 7.18 -22.50
C SER A 170 -23.20 6.30 -23.35
N TYR A 171 -23.81 5.45 -24.18
CA TYR A 171 -23.07 4.77 -25.24
C TYR A 171 -22.83 5.80 -26.36
N PRO A 172 -21.63 5.86 -26.97
CA PRO A 172 -21.41 6.74 -28.11
C PRO A 172 -22.41 6.41 -29.22
N GLY A 173 -23.09 7.43 -29.75
CA GLY A 173 -24.14 7.29 -30.76
C GLY A 173 -25.56 7.04 -30.23
N LEU A 174 -25.72 6.81 -28.92
CA LEU A 174 -27.03 6.67 -28.27
C LEU A 174 -27.25 7.86 -27.33
N THR A 175 -28.04 8.83 -27.79
CA THR A 175 -28.55 9.91 -26.95
C THR A 175 -29.50 9.33 -25.90
N PRO A 176 -29.19 9.45 -24.59
CA PRO A 176 -30.06 8.91 -23.55
C PRO A 176 -31.44 9.56 -23.62
N GLY A 177 -32.49 8.75 -23.78
CA GLY A 177 -33.88 9.20 -23.86
C GLY A 177 -34.40 9.55 -25.26
N LEU A 178 -33.58 9.45 -26.31
CA LEU A 178 -34.06 9.49 -27.69
C LEU A 178 -33.83 8.14 -28.36
N ALA A 179 -34.90 7.56 -28.91
CA ALA A 179 -34.80 6.43 -29.80
C ALA A 179 -33.92 6.80 -31.02
N PRO A 180 -33.12 5.87 -31.55
CA PRO A 180 -32.42 6.09 -32.80
C PRO A 180 -33.41 6.50 -33.90
N VAL A 181 -33.13 7.60 -34.58
CA VAL A 181 -33.94 8.07 -35.70
C VAL A 181 -33.92 6.98 -36.80
N GLY A 182 -35.06 6.33 -37.04
CA GLY A 182 -35.21 5.28 -38.04
C GLY A 182 -35.42 3.86 -37.49
N LEU A 183 -35.52 3.68 -36.17
CA LEU A 183 -36.25 2.53 -35.61
C LEU A 183 -37.67 3.03 -35.33
N ASP A 184 -38.63 2.64 -36.15
CA ASP A 184 -40.05 2.83 -35.83
C ASP A 184 -40.37 1.97 -34.60
N ASP A 185 -41.15 2.49 -33.65
CA ASP A 185 -41.48 1.88 -32.34
C ASP A 185 -42.32 0.58 -32.45
N ASP A 186 -42.38 -0.08 -33.61
CA ASP A 186 -43.26 -1.22 -33.87
C ASP A 186 -42.61 -2.61 -33.63
N ASP A 187 -41.39 -2.69 -33.08
CA ASP A 187 -40.71 -3.96 -32.80
C ASP A 187 -40.52 -4.27 -31.29
N GLU A 188 -41.37 -3.73 -30.41
CA GLU A 188 -41.51 -4.21 -29.02
C GLU A 188 -42.75 -5.11 -28.87
N ASP A 189 -42.77 -6.28 -29.51
CA ASP A 189 -43.56 -7.45 -29.09
C ASP A 189 -43.00 -8.76 -29.70
N SER A 190 -42.04 -9.40 -29.02
CA SER A 190 -41.75 -10.83 -29.16
C SER A 190 -41.03 -11.35 -27.91
N ASP A 191 -41.83 -12.00 -27.05
CA ASP A 191 -41.53 -12.95 -25.95
C ASP A 191 -40.07 -13.19 -25.52
#